data_AF-A0A9D9W017-F1
#
_entry.id   AF-A0A9D9W017-F1
#
_cell.length_a   1.000
_cell.length_b   1.000
_cell.length_c   1.000
_cell.angle_alpha   90.00
_cell.angle_beta   90.00
_cell.angle_gamma   90.00
#
_symmetry.space_group_name_H-M   'P 1'
#
loop_
_entity.id
_entity.type
_entity.pdbx_description
1 polymer ?
#
loop_
_entity_poly.entity_id
_entity_poly.type
_entity_poly.pdbx_seq_one_letter_code
_entity_poly.pdbx_strand_id
1 'polypeptide(L)'
;GYVGEDVESMLTRLLQACNYDVSSAEKGIVFIDEIDKIGRTSDNPSITRDVSGEGVQQGLLKLLEGTEVLVPPQGGRKHPEQKLIKINTSNILFICGGAFAGIDKIIARRVNTHSIGFNVNKEEQEYREKNLLQFVNAVDLKSFGLIPELLGRLPVVTYLNPLDAATLRNILTEPKNSLIKQFTRLFDLEGIALKFEPAVLDFMVEKALEYKLGARGLRSICESILTDAMYELPSEKTKSFDVTLEYALRKFKNSKLSMLKVA
;
A
#
# COMPACT_ATOMS: atom_id res chain seq x y z
N GLY A 1 14.32 27.04 -0.92
CA GLY A 1 14.40 27.61 0.44
C GLY A 1 13.69 26.77 1.50
N TYR A 2 13.35 25.50 1.22
CA TYR A 2 12.81 24.57 2.19
C TYR A 2 13.74 23.38 2.32
N VAL A 3 13.82 22.79 3.51
CA VAL A 3 14.60 21.58 3.77
C VAL A 3 13.70 20.38 3.48
N GLY A 4 13.92 19.73 2.34
CA GLY A 4 13.17 18.57 1.86
C GLY A 4 13.72 18.09 0.52
N GLU A 5 13.38 16.86 0.11
CA GLU A 5 13.72 16.36 -1.23
C GLU A 5 12.79 17.00 -2.27
N ASP A 6 13.36 17.42 -3.40
CA ASP A 6 12.59 17.93 -4.54
C ASP A 6 11.89 16.77 -5.26
N VAL A 7 10.76 17.01 -5.93
CA VAL A 7 10.03 15.99 -6.70
C VAL A 7 10.90 15.38 -7.80
N GLU A 8 11.83 16.16 -8.35
CA GLU A 8 12.81 15.74 -9.35
C GLU A 8 13.74 14.63 -8.84
N SER A 9 13.90 14.48 -7.52
CA SER A 9 14.72 13.40 -6.92
C SER A 9 14.21 12.01 -7.28
N MET A 10 12.92 11.86 -7.59
CA MET A 10 12.36 10.59 -8.08
C MET A 10 13.01 10.15 -9.40
N LEU A 11 13.27 11.10 -10.30
CA LEU A 11 13.94 10.83 -11.56
C LEU A 11 15.43 10.51 -11.36
N THR A 12 16.09 11.14 -10.38
CA THR A 12 17.45 10.74 -9.99
C THR A 12 17.48 9.30 -9.48
N ARG A 13 16.53 8.89 -8.63
CA ARG A 13 16.42 7.51 -8.16
C ARG A 13 16.12 6.53 -9.30
N LEU A 14 15.29 6.93 -10.26
CA LEU A 14 15.01 6.13 -11.46
C LEU A 14 16.27 5.95 -12.31
N LEU A 15 17.03 7.02 -12.57
CA LEU A 15 18.33 6.92 -13.25
C LEU A 15 19.29 6.00 -12.51
N GLN A 16 19.39 6.09 -11.20
CA GLN A 16 20.25 5.23 -10.39
C GLN A 16 19.86 3.76 -10.54
N ALA A 17 18.56 3.44 -10.51
CA ALA A 17 18.06 2.09 -10.74
C ALA A 17 18.35 1.59 -12.17
N CYS A 18 18.46 2.50 -13.14
CA CYS A 18 18.84 2.21 -14.52
C CYS A 18 20.36 2.31 -14.78
N ASN A 19 21.21 2.30 -13.74
CA ASN A 19 22.67 2.47 -13.88
C ASN A 19 23.08 3.71 -14.70
N TYR A 20 22.32 4.79 -14.55
CA TYR A 20 22.47 6.06 -15.27
C TYR A 20 22.24 5.99 -16.80
N ASP A 21 21.61 4.92 -17.30
CA ASP A 21 21.15 4.88 -18.69
C ASP A 21 19.84 5.68 -18.86
N VAL A 22 19.95 6.81 -19.56
CA VAL A 22 18.83 7.71 -19.83
C VAL A 22 17.75 7.01 -20.66
N SER A 23 18.12 6.26 -21.69
CA SER A 23 17.15 5.60 -22.58
C SER A 23 16.30 4.56 -21.84
N SER A 24 16.89 3.85 -20.88
CA SER A 24 16.16 2.93 -20.01
C SER A 24 15.27 3.67 -19.02
N ALA A 25 15.78 4.75 -18.39
CA ALA A 25 15.02 5.53 -17.42
C ALA A 25 13.78 6.21 -18.03
N GLU A 26 13.87 6.71 -19.27
CA GLU A 26 12.73 7.30 -20.00
C GLU A 26 11.60 6.32 -20.30
N LYS A 27 11.86 5.00 -20.19
CA LYS A 27 10.85 3.92 -20.32
C LYS A 27 10.50 3.28 -18.98
N GLY A 28 10.94 3.91 -17.89
CA GLY A 28 10.78 3.41 -16.53
C GLY A 28 9.37 3.55 -15.98
N ILE A 29 9.17 2.99 -14.79
CA ILE A 29 7.93 3.11 -14.04
C ILE A 29 8.26 3.79 -12.71
N VAL A 30 7.50 4.82 -12.37
CA VAL A 30 7.58 5.53 -11.09
C VAL A 30 6.30 5.23 -10.31
N PHE A 31 6.44 4.59 -9.15
CA PHE A 31 5.33 4.41 -8.21
C PHE A 31 5.45 5.46 -7.10
N ILE A 32 4.38 6.24 -6.92
CA ILE A 32 4.25 7.25 -5.86
C ILE A 32 3.22 6.73 -4.86
N ASP A 33 3.67 6.26 -3.71
CA ASP A 33 2.79 5.84 -2.63
C ASP A 33 2.32 7.05 -1.80
N GLU A 34 1.28 6.85 -1.01
CA GLU A 34 0.75 7.85 -0.06
C GLU A 34 0.39 9.22 -0.70
N ILE A 35 -0.06 9.22 -1.95
CA ILE A 35 -0.52 10.45 -2.65
C ILE A 35 -1.70 11.11 -1.92
N ASP A 36 -2.44 10.35 -1.09
CA ASP A 36 -3.51 10.89 -0.24
C ASP A 36 -3.00 11.84 0.85
N LYS A 37 -1.71 11.83 1.18
CA LYS A 37 -1.12 12.68 2.24
C LYS A 37 -0.81 14.10 1.80
N ILE A 38 -0.74 14.34 0.49
CA ILE A 38 -0.49 15.68 -0.08
C ILE A 38 -1.78 16.40 -0.48
N GLY A 39 -2.94 15.80 -0.21
CA GLY A 39 -4.26 16.40 -0.42
C GLY A 39 -4.46 17.63 0.48
N ARG A 40 -5.20 18.62 -0.02
CA ARG A 40 -5.59 19.79 0.77
C ARG A 40 -6.54 19.41 1.90
N THR A 41 -6.32 19.97 3.09
CA THR A 41 -7.18 19.74 4.27
C THR A 41 -8.47 20.60 4.25
N SER A 42 -8.56 21.61 3.39
CA SER A 42 -9.73 22.50 3.27
C SER A 42 -9.88 23.10 1.86
N ASP A 43 -11.12 23.45 1.49
CA ASP A 43 -11.47 24.06 0.19
C ASP A 43 -10.98 25.52 0.04
N ASN A 44 -10.51 26.14 1.12
CA ASN A 44 -9.99 27.51 1.07
C ASN A 44 -8.53 27.48 0.59
N PRO A 45 -8.18 28.24 -0.47
CA PRO A 45 -6.78 28.43 -0.87
C PRO A 45 -5.99 28.90 0.35
N SER A 46 -4.96 28.14 0.73
CA SER A 46 -4.09 28.53 1.83
C SER A 46 -3.41 29.86 1.46
N ILE A 47 -3.76 30.93 2.18
CA ILE A 47 -3.20 32.27 1.98
C ILE A 47 -1.70 32.28 2.32
N THR A 48 -1.28 31.39 3.22
CA THR A 48 0.13 31.12 3.51
C THR A 48 0.66 30.06 2.53
N ARG A 49 1.91 30.27 2.09
CA ARG A 49 2.61 29.41 1.11
C ARG A 49 2.67 27.96 1.62
N ASP A 50 1.82 27.09 1.07
CA ASP A 50 1.81 25.66 1.36
C ASP A 50 3.02 24.99 0.70
N VAL A 51 3.78 24.27 1.50
CA VAL A 51 5.09 23.69 1.15
C VAL A 51 5.07 22.17 1.16
N SER A 52 3.97 21.55 1.60
CA SER A 52 3.86 20.10 1.78
C SER A 52 2.62 19.50 1.13
N GLY A 53 1.51 20.22 1.03
CA GLY A 53 0.29 19.73 0.38
C GLY A 53 0.28 20.05 -1.11
N GLU A 54 -0.40 21.14 -1.44
CA GLU A 54 -0.58 21.57 -2.83
C GLU A 54 0.75 21.88 -3.53
N GLY A 55 1.72 22.47 -2.83
CA GLY A 55 3.03 22.76 -3.42
C GLY A 55 3.72 21.53 -4.00
N VAL A 56 3.53 20.36 -3.37
CA VAL A 56 4.04 19.08 -3.88
C VAL A 56 3.22 18.64 -5.10
N GLN A 57 1.89 18.74 -5.06
CA GLN A 57 1.03 18.43 -6.20
C GLN A 57 1.40 19.27 -7.44
N GLN A 58 1.64 20.57 -7.27
CA GLN A 58 2.07 21.47 -8.34
C GLN A 58 3.47 21.12 -8.85
N GLY A 59 4.38 20.69 -7.97
CA GLY A 59 5.69 20.18 -8.35
C GLY A 59 5.59 18.95 -9.26
N LEU A 60 4.70 18.01 -8.92
CA LEU A 60 4.49 16.78 -9.69
C LEU A 60 4.00 17.04 -11.12
N LEU A 61 3.26 18.13 -11.37
CA LEU A 61 2.78 18.46 -12.72
C LEU A 61 3.92 18.53 -13.74
N LYS A 62 5.07 19.11 -13.36
CA LYS A 62 6.25 19.21 -14.24
C LYS A 62 6.74 17.85 -14.72
N LEU A 63 6.64 16.84 -13.87
CA LEU A 63 7.07 15.47 -14.18
C LEU A 63 6.03 14.75 -15.06
N LEU A 64 4.75 15.02 -14.82
CA LEU A 64 3.61 14.42 -15.54
C LEU A 64 3.26 15.12 -16.86
N GLU A 65 3.89 16.27 -17.14
CA GLU A 65 3.63 17.06 -18.35
C GLU A 65 4.19 16.43 -19.63
N GLY A 66 5.14 15.49 -19.52
CA GLY A 66 5.87 14.93 -20.66
C GLY A 66 6.88 15.93 -21.21
N THR A 67 7.74 16.46 -20.34
CA THR A 67 8.72 17.49 -20.69
C THR A 67 10.14 17.04 -20.39
N GLU A 68 11.10 17.84 -20.84
CA GLU A 68 12.52 17.60 -20.55
C GLU A 68 12.87 18.20 -19.19
N VAL A 69 13.26 17.35 -18.26
CA VAL A 69 13.61 17.72 -16.88
C VAL A 69 15.11 17.56 -16.68
N LEU A 70 15.73 18.54 -16.01
CA LEU A 70 17.16 18.53 -15.68
C LEU A 70 17.37 18.03 -14.25
N VAL A 71 18.05 16.90 -14.12
CA VAL A 71 18.24 16.21 -12.83
C VAL A 71 19.71 16.05 -12.46
N PRO A 72 20.08 16.11 -11.17
CA PRO A 72 21.44 15.86 -10.75
C PRO A 72 21.78 14.36 -10.84
N PRO A 73 22.99 13.98 -11.33
CA PRO A 73 23.41 12.58 -11.47
C PRO A 73 23.68 11.90 -10.14
N GLN A 74 24.19 12.62 -9.15
CA GLN A 74 24.38 12.12 -7.79
C GLN A 74 23.33 12.83 -6.95
N GLY A 75 22.40 12.09 -6.35
CA GLY A 75 21.34 12.64 -5.51
C GLY A 75 21.91 13.62 -4.47
N GLY A 76 21.13 14.64 -4.12
CA GLY A 76 21.59 15.73 -3.27
C GLY A 76 21.11 17.10 -3.78
N ARG A 77 21.50 18.17 -3.07
CA ARG A 77 21.15 19.55 -3.47
C ARG A 77 21.91 19.94 -4.74
N LYS A 78 21.22 20.60 -5.67
CA LYS A 78 21.80 21.16 -6.91
C LYS A 78 23.01 22.06 -6.55
N HIS A 79 24.22 21.58 -6.82
CA HIS A 79 25.39 22.46 -6.83
C HIS A 79 25.48 23.16 -8.19
N PRO A 80 25.80 24.47 -8.25
CA PRO A 80 25.82 25.23 -9.50
C PRO A 80 26.76 24.66 -10.58
N GLU A 81 27.82 23.94 -10.19
CA GLU A 81 28.80 23.35 -11.11
C GLU A 81 28.53 21.87 -11.45
N GLN A 82 27.46 21.28 -10.91
CA GLN A 82 27.14 19.88 -11.16
C GLN A 82 26.53 19.70 -12.56
N LYS A 83 27.11 18.83 -13.39
CA LYS A 83 26.54 18.49 -14.70
C LYS A 83 25.17 17.84 -14.50
N LEU A 84 24.12 18.50 -14.97
CA LEU A 84 22.76 17.97 -14.95
C LEU A 84 22.54 17.01 -16.12
N ILE A 85 21.80 15.93 -15.87
CA ILE A 85 21.34 14.99 -16.89
C ILE A 85 19.95 15.43 -17.33
N LYS A 86 19.72 15.37 -18.64
CA LYS A 86 18.43 15.68 -19.25
C LYS A 86 17.64 14.39 -19.44
N ILE A 87 16.38 14.38 -19.00
CA ILE A 87 15.47 13.23 -19.13
C ILE A 87 14.14 13.71 -19.71
N ASN A 88 13.60 13.01 -20.71
CA ASN A 88 12.25 13.20 -21.20
C ASN A 88 11.25 12.32 -20.43
N THR A 89 10.26 12.94 -19.77
CA THR A 89 9.29 12.19 -18.96
C THR A 89 8.10 11.64 -19.74
N SER A 90 7.98 11.88 -21.05
CA SER A 90 6.80 11.54 -21.86
C SER A 90 6.46 10.05 -21.89
N ASN A 91 7.47 9.18 -21.75
CA ASN A 91 7.30 7.72 -21.81
C ASN A 91 7.48 7.02 -20.45
N ILE A 92 7.60 7.80 -19.37
CA ILE A 92 7.68 7.27 -18.02
C ILE A 92 6.25 7.01 -17.53
N LEU A 93 5.97 5.79 -17.09
CA LEU A 93 4.67 5.46 -16.49
C LEU A 93 4.67 5.89 -15.03
N PHE A 94 3.74 6.77 -14.67
CA PHE A 94 3.50 7.15 -13.28
C PHE A 94 2.29 6.40 -12.73
N ILE A 95 2.48 5.70 -11.62
CA ILE A 95 1.42 5.02 -10.87
C ILE A 95 1.35 5.67 -9.49
N CYS A 96 0.22 6.31 -9.17
CA CYS A 96 0.01 6.95 -7.88
C CYS A 96 -0.93 6.09 -7.03
N GLY A 97 -0.51 5.75 -5.82
CA GLY A 97 -1.27 4.95 -4.86
C GLY A 97 -1.50 5.72 -3.57
N GLY A 98 -2.59 5.40 -2.88
CA GLY A 98 -2.93 5.97 -1.58
C GLY A 98 -4.10 5.23 -0.95
N ALA A 99 -4.24 5.32 0.36
CA ALA A 99 -5.33 4.65 1.09
C ALA A 99 -6.63 5.48 1.11
N PHE A 100 -6.52 6.80 0.89
CA PHE A 100 -7.64 7.75 0.84
C PHE A 100 -8.65 7.57 1.98
N ALA A 101 -8.17 7.54 3.22
CA ALA A 101 -9.01 7.32 4.40
C ALA A 101 -10.16 8.34 4.49
N GLY A 102 -11.41 7.87 4.49
CA GLY A 102 -12.60 8.72 4.52
C GLY A 102 -13.20 9.06 3.16
N ILE A 103 -12.61 8.61 2.04
CA ILE A 103 -13.17 8.84 0.70
C ILE A 103 -14.50 8.12 0.49
N ASP A 104 -14.70 7.00 1.17
CA ASP A 104 -15.97 6.26 1.26
C ASP A 104 -17.12 7.18 1.67
N LYS A 105 -16.90 8.11 2.61
CA LYS A 105 -17.91 9.08 3.05
C LYS A 105 -18.23 10.12 1.97
N ILE A 106 -17.23 10.55 1.20
CA ILE A 106 -17.39 11.50 0.10
C ILE A 106 -18.21 10.84 -1.02
N ILE A 107 -17.83 9.63 -1.40
CA ILE A 107 -18.53 8.84 -2.41
C ILE A 107 -19.97 8.58 -1.95
N ALA A 108 -20.18 8.12 -0.72
CA ALA A 108 -21.50 7.85 -0.16
C ALA A 108 -22.42 9.07 -0.21
N ARG A 109 -21.93 10.27 0.15
CA ARG A 109 -22.71 11.51 0.04
C ARG A 109 -23.16 11.76 -1.41
N ARG A 110 -22.26 11.65 -2.39
CA ARG A 110 -22.59 11.84 -3.80
C ARG A 110 -23.58 10.79 -4.32
N VAL A 111 -23.32 9.54 -4.01
CA VAL A 111 -24.09 8.36 -4.44
C VAL A 111 -25.50 8.34 -3.81
N ASN A 112 -25.64 8.77 -2.55
CA ASN A 112 -26.90 8.78 -1.81
C ASN A 112 -27.77 10.01 -2.11
N THR A 113 -27.20 11.13 -2.56
CA THR A 113 -27.97 12.33 -2.94
C THR A 113 -28.91 12.05 -4.14
N HIS A 114 -28.66 10.98 -4.90
CA HIS A 114 -29.49 10.55 -6.03
C HIS A 114 -30.67 9.63 -5.64
N SER A 115 -30.90 9.37 -4.34
CA SER A 115 -31.86 8.35 -3.85
C SER A 115 -33.20 8.90 -3.35
N ILE A 116 -33.51 10.17 -3.62
CA ILE A 116 -34.80 10.77 -3.21
C ILE A 116 -35.90 10.29 -4.16
N GLY A 117 -36.41 9.08 -3.92
CA GLY A 117 -37.52 8.45 -4.65
C GLY A 117 -38.15 7.34 -3.82
N PHE A 118 -39.48 7.19 -3.89
CA PHE A 118 -40.30 6.35 -2.99
C PHE A 118 -40.15 4.81 -3.17
N ASN A 119 -39.07 4.31 -3.77
CA ASN A 119 -38.91 2.88 -4.11
C ASN A 119 -37.44 2.42 -4.09
N VAL A 120 -36.71 2.67 -3.00
CA VAL A 120 -35.33 2.20 -2.87
C VAL A 120 -35.32 0.76 -2.36
N ASN A 121 -34.79 -0.16 -3.17
CA ASN A 121 -34.56 -1.55 -2.76
C ASN A 121 -33.46 -1.60 -1.69
N LYS A 122 -33.80 -2.09 -0.50
CA LYS A 122 -32.89 -2.17 0.65
C LYS A 122 -31.65 -3.03 0.35
N GLU A 123 -31.81 -4.14 -0.37
CA GLU A 123 -30.70 -5.04 -0.69
C GLU A 123 -29.68 -4.37 -1.63
N GLU A 124 -30.18 -3.61 -2.61
CA GLU A 124 -29.35 -2.85 -3.55
C GLU A 124 -28.61 -1.71 -2.83
N GLN A 125 -29.27 -1.08 -1.86
CA GLN A 125 -28.66 -0.04 -1.04
C GLN A 125 -27.53 -0.60 -0.15
N GLU A 126 -27.76 -1.74 0.53
CA GLU A 126 -26.72 -2.42 1.32
C GLU A 126 -25.54 -2.90 0.46
N TYR A 127 -25.80 -3.41 -0.74
CA TYR A 127 -24.74 -3.80 -1.68
C TYR A 127 -23.86 -2.61 -2.11
N ARG A 128 -24.50 -1.46 -2.41
CA ARG A 128 -23.79 -0.24 -2.79
C ARG A 128 -22.94 0.31 -1.64
N GLU A 129 -23.46 0.26 -0.41
CA GLU A 129 -22.73 0.70 0.79
C GLU A 129 -21.48 -0.15 1.07
N LYS A 130 -21.54 -1.47 0.81
CA LYS A 130 -20.37 -2.36 0.96
C LYS A 130 -19.31 -2.17 -0.13
N ASN A 131 -19.69 -1.68 -1.29
CA ASN A 131 -18.83 -1.58 -2.47
C ASN A 131 -18.69 -0.13 -2.97
N LEU A 132 -18.65 0.85 -2.06
CA LEU A 132 -18.63 2.27 -2.43
C LEU A 132 -17.44 2.65 -3.31
N LEU A 133 -16.26 2.05 -3.07
CA LEU A 133 -15.03 2.36 -3.80
C LEU A 133 -15.15 2.13 -5.31
N GLN A 134 -16.04 1.23 -5.76
CA GLN A 134 -16.23 0.99 -7.19
C GLN A 134 -16.80 2.20 -7.94
N PHE A 135 -17.44 3.11 -7.22
CA PHE A 135 -18.05 4.30 -7.79
C PHE A 135 -17.11 5.51 -7.78
N VAL A 136 -15.88 5.38 -7.26
CA VAL A 136 -14.94 6.50 -7.13
C VAL A 136 -14.71 7.20 -8.47
N ASN A 137 -14.67 8.53 -8.45
CA ASN A 137 -14.33 9.32 -9.62
C ASN A 137 -13.44 10.53 -9.29
N ALA A 138 -13.04 11.28 -10.31
CA ALA A 138 -12.19 12.46 -10.15
C ALA A 138 -12.84 13.56 -9.29
N VAL A 139 -14.18 13.66 -9.24
CA VAL A 139 -14.88 14.65 -8.40
C VAL A 139 -14.69 14.30 -6.93
N ASP A 140 -14.79 13.01 -6.57
CA ASP A 140 -14.55 12.56 -5.20
C ASP A 140 -13.11 12.82 -4.76
N LEU A 141 -12.14 12.54 -5.63
CA LEU A 141 -10.72 12.80 -5.38
C LEU A 141 -10.40 14.29 -5.28
N LYS A 142 -11.07 15.12 -6.07
CA LYS A 142 -10.99 16.58 -5.95
C LYS A 142 -11.52 17.04 -4.59
N SER A 143 -12.71 16.58 -4.20
CA SER A 143 -13.29 16.87 -2.88
C SER A 143 -12.46 16.31 -1.73
N PHE A 144 -11.69 15.25 -1.96
CA PHE A 144 -10.73 14.72 -0.99
C PHE A 144 -9.52 15.65 -0.79
N GLY A 145 -9.15 16.43 -1.80
CA GLY A 145 -8.08 17.43 -1.71
C GLY A 145 -7.03 17.39 -2.83
N LEU A 146 -7.22 16.57 -3.86
CA LEU A 146 -6.35 16.58 -5.05
C LEU A 146 -6.73 17.72 -6.01
N ILE A 147 -5.74 18.40 -6.58
CA ILE A 147 -5.98 19.50 -7.50
C ILE A 147 -6.47 18.99 -8.87
N PRO A 148 -7.39 19.70 -9.55
CA PRO A 148 -7.90 19.29 -10.87
C PRO A 148 -6.82 19.08 -11.93
N GLU A 149 -5.75 19.88 -11.88
CA GLU A 149 -4.61 19.83 -12.80
C GLU A 149 -3.89 18.47 -12.72
N LEU A 150 -3.71 17.96 -11.50
CA LEU A 150 -3.07 16.67 -11.24
C LEU A 150 -3.97 15.52 -11.71
N LEU A 151 -5.27 15.60 -11.38
CA LEU A 151 -6.26 14.61 -11.81
C LEU A 151 -6.40 14.59 -13.35
N GLY A 152 -6.26 15.73 -14.02
CA GLY A 152 -6.24 15.81 -15.48
C GLY A 152 -5.04 15.10 -16.12
N ARG A 153 -3.94 14.93 -15.39
CA ARG A 153 -2.75 14.16 -15.82
C ARG A 153 -2.79 12.69 -15.38
N LEU A 154 -3.75 12.32 -14.53
CA LEU A 154 -3.98 10.95 -14.05
C LEU A 154 -5.38 10.47 -14.47
N PRO A 155 -5.62 10.25 -15.78
CA PRO A 155 -6.97 9.98 -16.30
C PRO A 155 -7.50 8.59 -15.89
N VAL A 156 -6.63 7.66 -15.53
CA VAL A 156 -7.02 6.31 -15.11
C VAL A 156 -7.13 6.27 -13.59
N VAL A 157 -8.36 6.14 -13.11
CA VAL A 157 -8.67 5.91 -11.69
C VAL A 157 -9.14 4.47 -11.52
N THR A 158 -8.51 3.74 -10.61
CA THR A 158 -8.90 2.37 -10.25
C THR A 158 -8.96 2.23 -8.74
N TYR A 159 -9.66 1.21 -8.27
CA TYR A 159 -9.77 0.85 -6.87
C TYR A 159 -9.30 -0.59 -6.65
N LEU A 160 -9.03 -0.94 -5.40
CA LEU A 160 -8.75 -2.30 -4.98
C LEU A 160 -9.89 -2.79 -4.10
N ASN A 161 -10.26 -4.06 -4.26
CA ASN A 161 -11.24 -4.70 -3.40
C ASN A 161 -10.65 -4.92 -2.00
N PRO A 162 -11.48 -4.85 -0.94
CA PRO A 162 -11.10 -5.29 0.39
C PRO A 162 -10.63 -6.75 0.37
N LEU A 163 -9.70 -7.09 1.28
CA LEU A 163 -9.20 -8.45 1.43
C LEU A 163 -10.25 -9.33 2.11
N ASP A 164 -10.68 -10.39 1.41
CA ASP A 164 -11.52 -11.44 1.99
C ASP A 164 -10.67 -12.62 2.51
N ALA A 165 -11.34 -13.59 3.15
CA ALA A 165 -10.69 -14.77 3.72
C ALA A 165 -9.89 -15.55 2.66
N ALA A 166 -10.47 -15.74 1.48
CA ALA A 166 -9.84 -16.47 0.38
C ALA A 166 -8.58 -15.75 -0.10
N THR A 167 -8.62 -14.42 -0.24
CA THR A 167 -7.48 -13.61 -0.65
C THR A 167 -6.37 -13.63 0.40
N LEU A 168 -6.71 -13.52 1.70
CA LEU A 168 -5.73 -13.64 2.78
C LEU A 168 -5.08 -15.03 2.81
N ARG A 169 -5.87 -16.09 2.61
CA ARG A 169 -5.37 -17.47 2.50
C ARG A 169 -4.40 -17.63 1.34
N ASN A 170 -4.72 -17.05 0.20
CA ASN A 170 -3.85 -17.06 -0.98
C ASN A 170 -2.55 -16.29 -0.69
N ILE A 171 -2.61 -15.09 -0.11
CA ILE A 171 -1.42 -14.29 0.26
C ILE A 171 -0.50 -15.08 1.20
N LEU A 172 -1.08 -15.82 2.14
CA LEU A 172 -0.36 -16.62 3.14
C LEU A 172 0.45 -17.76 2.49
N THR A 173 -0.01 -18.32 1.36
CA THR A 173 0.46 -19.61 0.83
C THR A 173 1.02 -19.54 -0.60
N GLU A 174 0.34 -18.87 -1.52
CA GLU A 174 0.56 -18.95 -2.96
C GLU A 174 1.77 -18.15 -3.48
N PRO A 175 1.97 -16.86 -3.12
CA PRO A 175 3.08 -16.06 -3.65
C PRO A 175 4.43 -16.75 -3.54
N LYS A 176 5.35 -16.47 -4.46
CA LYS A 176 6.74 -17.00 -4.40
C LYS A 176 7.39 -16.70 -3.04
N ASN A 177 7.13 -15.49 -2.53
CA ASN A 177 7.61 -15.03 -1.23
C ASN A 177 6.47 -15.01 -0.18
N SER A 178 5.59 -16.02 -0.16
CA SER A 178 4.52 -16.13 0.84
C SER A 178 5.07 -16.35 2.24
N LEU A 179 4.32 -15.97 3.28
CA LEU A 179 4.77 -16.09 4.67
C LEU A 179 5.08 -17.53 5.05
N ILE A 180 4.24 -18.49 4.64
CA ILE A 180 4.49 -19.91 4.93
C ILE A 180 5.80 -20.37 4.30
N LYS A 181 6.08 -20.00 3.04
CA LYS A 181 7.35 -20.34 2.39
C LYS A 181 8.54 -19.68 3.09
N GLN A 182 8.40 -18.43 3.56
CA GLN A 182 9.43 -17.73 4.34
C GLN A 182 9.75 -18.47 5.64
N PHE A 183 8.75 -18.84 6.43
CA PHE A 183 8.95 -19.57 7.69
C PHE A 183 9.44 -21.00 7.46
N THR A 184 8.93 -21.71 6.45
CA THR A 184 9.44 -23.03 6.09
C THR A 184 10.92 -22.96 5.73
N ARG A 185 11.34 -21.95 4.95
CA ARG A 185 12.75 -21.75 4.63
C ARG A 185 13.59 -21.40 5.86
N LEU A 186 13.06 -20.61 6.80
CA LEU A 186 13.76 -20.27 8.03
C LEU A 186 14.05 -21.51 8.89
N PHE A 187 13.07 -22.40 9.04
CA PHE A 187 13.25 -23.67 9.77
C PHE A 187 14.19 -24.64 9.03
N ASP A 188 14.14 -24.65 7.69
CA ASP A 188 15.02 -25.47 6.85
C ASP A 188 16.51 -25.09 7.01
N LEU A 189 16.82 -23.81 7.30
CA LEU A 189 18.20 -23.40 7.62
C LEU A 189 18.74 -24.08 8.89
N GLU A 190 17.86 -24.42 9.83
CA GLU A 190 18.19 -25.18 11.05
C GLU A 190 18.04 -26.70 10.86
N GLY A 191 17.77 -27.15 9.64
CA GLY A 191 17.57 -28.57 9.31
C GLY A 191 16.23 -29.15 9.80
N ILE A 192 15.24 -28.29 10.06
CA ILE A 192 13.92 -28.68 10.56
C ILE A 192 12.88 -28.56 9.43
N ALA A 193 12.21 -29.67 9.08
CA ALA A 193 11.12 -29.66 8.13
C ALA A 193 9.82 -29.13 8.77
N LEU A 194 9.43 -27.90 8.44
CA LEU A 194 8.19 -27.26 8.93
C LEU A 194 6.98 -27.59 8.04
N LYS A 195 5.88 -28.06 8.65
CA LYS A 195 4.59 -28.24 7.97
C LYS A 195 3.47 -27.61 8.77
N PHE A 196 2.42 -27.18 8.08
CA PHE A 196 1.22 -26.61 8.69
C PHE A 196 0.01 -27.46 8.34
N GLU A 197 -0.82 -27.75 9.33
CA GLU A 197 -2.15 -28.28 9.07
C GLU A 197 -3.01 -27.24 8.33
N PRO A 198 -3.88 -27.65 7.39
CA PRO A 198 -4.78 -26.72 6.70
C PRO A 198 -5.62 -25.87 7.65
N ALA A 199 -6.07 -26.45 8.77
CA ALA A 199 -6.87 -25.76 9.78
C ALA A 199 -6.10 -24.64 10.51
N VAL A 200 -4.77 -24.75 10.64
CA VAL A 200 -3.94 -23.66 11.21
C VAL A 200 -3.94 -22.45 10.29
N LEU A 201 -3.85 -22.69 8.98
CA LEU A 201 -3.88 -21.63 7.99
C LEU A 201 -5.25 -20.92 7.98
N ASP A 202 -6.36 -21.65 8.17
CA ASP A 202 -7.71 -21.06 8.29
C ASP A 202 -7.83 -20.24 9.58
N PHE A 203 -7.36 -20.79 10.70
CA PHE A 203 -7.31 -20.09 11.97
C PHE A 203 -6.55 -18.75 11.88
N MET A 204 -5.40 -18.73 11.19
CA MET A 204 -4.64 -17.49 11.03
C MET A 204 -5.39 -16.44 10.20
N VAL A 205 -6.11 -16.88 9.16
CA VAL A 205 -6.94 -16.00 8.31
C VAL A 205 -8.12 -15.45 9.10
N GLU A 206 -8.84 -16.30 9.84
CA GLU A 206 -9.96 -15.90 10.69
C GLU A 206 -9.54 -14.84 11.70
N LYS A 207 -8.39 -15.04 12.37
CA LYS A 207 -7.87 -14.06 13.33
C LYS A 207 -7.46 -12.75 12.66
N ALA A 208 -6.87 -12.78 11.47
CA ALA A 208 -6.55 -11.56 10.73
C ALA A 208 -7.80 -10.72 10.38
N LEU A 209 -8.91 -11.39 10.06
CA LEU A 209 -10.20 -10.75 9.78
C LEU A 209 -10.87 -10.23 11.05
N GLU A 210 -10.92 -11.05 12.11
CA GLU A 210 -11.50 -10.68 13.41
C GLU A 210 -10.88 -9.41 13.98
N TYR A 211 -9.54 -9.30 13.90
CA TYR A 211 -8.80 -8.13 14.37
C TYR A 211 -8.63 -7.02 13.32
N LYS A 212 -9.22 -7.15 12.14
CA LYS A 212 -9.13 -6.17 11.04
C LYS A 212 -7.69 -5.74 10.69
N LEU A 213 -6.73 -6.66 10.76
CA LEU A 213 -5.31 -6.36 10.57
C LEU A 213 -4.86 -6.37 9.10
N GLY A 214 -5.70 -6.92 8.21
CA GLY A 214 -5.38 -7.13 6.80
C GLY A 214 -4.18 -8.06 6.59
N ALA A 215 -3.62 -8.05 5.37
CA ALA A 215 -2.49 -8.93 5.01
C ALA A 215 -1.21 -8.65 5.83
N ARG A 216 -0.98 -7.39 6.24
CA ARG A 216 0.19 -7.01 7.05
C ARG A 216 0.17 -7.70 8.42
N GLY A 217 -1.02 -7.91 8.99
CA GLY A 217 -1.19 -8.60 10.28
C GLY A 217 -0.91 -10.10 10.28
N LEU A 218 -0.97 -10.76 9.11
CA LEU A 218 -0.72 -12.20 9.01
C LEU A 218 0.66 -12.59 9.55
N ARG A 219 1.68 -11.75 9.31
CA ARG A 219 3.04 -11.99 9.83
C ARG A 219 3.07 -12.02 11.35
N SER A 220 2.44 -11.05 12.01
CA SER A 220 2.40 -10.99 13.48
C SER A 220 1.64 -12.17 14.08
N ILE A 221 0.61 -12.68 13.38
CA ILE A 221 -0.10 -13.91 13.77
C ILE A 221 0.79 -15.14 13.61
N CYS A 222 1.53 -15.27 12.50
CA CYS A 222 2.49 -16.36 12.33
C CYS A 222 3.59 -16.32 13.41
N GLU A 223 4.16 -15.14 13.67
CA GLU A 223 5.20 -14.95 14.68
C GLU A 223 4.69 -15.33 16.07
N SER A 224 3.46 -14.98 16.44
CA SER A 224 2.91 -15.34 17.75
C SER A 224 2.73 -16.85 17.94
N ILE A 225 2.60 -17.62 16.87
CA ILE A 225 2.51 -19.09 16.90
C ILE A 225 3.91 -19.72 16.92
N LEU A 226 4.85 -19.19 16.13
CA LEU A 226 6.12 -19.85 15.83
C LEU A 226 7.30 -19.39 16.69
N THR A 227 7.23 -18.22 17.35
CA THR A 227 8.39 -17.62 18.06
C THR A 227 9.04 -18.58 19.05
N ASP A 228 8.25 -19.22 19.91
CA ASP A 228 8.79 -20.15 20.91
C ASP A 228 9.43 -21.38 20.24
N ALA A 229 8.79 -21.93 19.20
CA ALA A 229 9.32 -23.05 18.44
C ALA A 229 10.63 -22.69 17.71
N MET A 230 10.75 -21.47 17.19
CA MET A 230 11.98 -20.97 16.59
C MET A 230 13.12 -20.83 17.61
N TYR A 231 12.80 -20.64 18.89
CA TYR A 231 13.79 -20.54 19.97
C TYR A 231 14.19 -21.90 20.54
N GLU A 232 13.21 -22.79 20.77
CA GLU A 232 13.41 -24.05 21.48
C GLU A 232 13.96 -25.16 20.55
N LEU A 233 13.34 -25.35 19.38
CA LEU A 233 13.59 -26.52 18.53
C LEU A 233 15.03 -26.66 17.99
N PRO A 234 15.77 -25.58 17.67
CA PRO A 234 17.17 -25.71 17.27
C PRO A 234 18.03 -26.40 18.34
N SER A 235 17.67 -26.26 19.62
CA SER A 235 18.39 -26.91 20.74
C SER A 235 17.99 -28.38 20.94
N GLU A 236 16.83 -28.81 20.44
CA GLU A 236 16.23 -30.12 20.74
C GLU A 236 16.62 -31.22 19.74
N LYS A 237 17.40 -30.90 18.68
CA LYS A 237 17.78 -31.83 17.58
C LYS A 237 16.58 -32.45 16.85
N THR A 238 15.43 -31.78 16.88
CA THR A 238 14.21 -32.17 16.15
C THR A 238 14.42 -32.01 14.65
N LYS A 239 13.94 -32.95 13.83
CA LYS A 239 14.08 -32.90 12.35
C LYS A 239 12.83 -32.44 11.61
N SER A 240 11.67 -32.44 12.27
CA SER A 240 10.40 -32.06 11.68
C SER A 240 9.51 -31.43 12.72
N PHE A 241 8.77 -30.40 12.32
CA PHE A 241 7.81 -29.72 13.17
C PHE A 241 6.50 -29.54 12.41
N ASP A 242 5.46 -30.22 12.89
CA ASP A 242 4.10 -30.12 12.37
C ASP A 242 3.32 -29.16 13.26
N VAL A 243 2.94 -28.01 12.70
CA VAL A 243 2.14 -27.01 13.38
C VAL A 243 0.68 -27.45 13.33
N THR A 244 0.16 -27.89 14.48
CA THR A 244 -1.23 -28.33 14.63
C THR A 244 -2.14 -27.21 15.10
N LEU A 245 -3.45 -27.35 14.88
CA LEU A 245 -4.44 -26.37 15.35
C LEU A 245 -4.38 -26.19 16.88
N GLU A 246 -4.22 -27.27 17.64
CA GLU A 246 -4.11 -27.22 19.10
C GLU A 246 -2.89 -26.40 19.54
N TYR A 247 -1.74 -26.65 18.90
CA TYR A 247 -0.51 -25.89 19.17
C TYR A 247 -0.72 -24.40 18.87
N ALA A 248 -1.28 -24.08 17.70
CA ALA A 248 -1.54 -22.70 17.28
C ALA A 248 -2.48 -21.97 18.26
N LEU A 249 -3.59 -22.60 18.66
CA LEU A 249 -4.54 -22.04 19.63
C LEU A 249 -3.87 -21.75 20.97
N ARG A 250 -3.06 -22.69 21.47
CA ARG A 250 -2.36 -22.55 22.76
C ARG A 250 -1.36 -21.38 22.74
N LYS A 251 -0.50 -21.32 21.71
CA LYS A 251 0.50 -20.25 21.57
C LYS A 251 -0.17 -18.90 21.33
N PHE A 252 -1.19 -18.86 20.47
CA PHE A 252 -1.90 -17.62 20.18
C PHE A 252 -2.61 -17.04 21.41
N LYS A 253 -3.28 -17.87 22.23
CA LYS A 253 -3.93 -17.42 23.49
C LYS A 253 -2.95 -16.72 24.44
N ASN A 254 -1.72 -17.23 24.53
CA ASN A 254 -0.69 -16.68 25.40
C ASN A 254 0.03 -15.46 24.81
N SER A 255 -0.25 -15.11 23.55
CA SER A 255 0.39 -13.99 22.87
C SER A 255 -0.22 -12.64 23.24
N LYS A 256 0.56 -11.56 23.11
CA LYS A 256 0.04 -10.19 23.28
C LYS A 256 -1.08 -9.84 22.29
N LEU A 257 -1.12 -10.53 21.14
CA LEU A 257 -2.12 -10.32 20.11
C LEU A 257 -3.53 -10.75 20.56
N SER A 258 -3.64 -11.75 21.45
CA SER A 258 -4.94 -12.19 21.99
C SER A 258 -5.59 -11.15 22.90
N MET A 259 -4.80 -10.19 23.42
CA MET A 259 -5.28 -9.10 24.27
C MET A 259 -5.83 -7.91 23.48
N LEU A 260 -5.66 -7.87 22.15
CA LEU A 260 -6.31 -6.86 21.31
C LEU A 260 -7.81 -7.14 21.32
N LYS A 261 -8.55 -6.49 22.22
CA LYS A 261 -10.02 -6.54 22.19
C LYS A 261 -10.51 -5.83 20.93
N VAL A 262 -11.49 -6.45 20.27
CA VAL A 262 -12.25 -5.87 19.17
C VAL A 262 -12.80 -4.51 19.63
N ALA A 263 -12.39 -3.44 18.98
CA ALA A 263 -12.99 -2.11 19.09
C ALA A 263 -14.12 -1.97 18.05
#